data_AF-A0A9W6L1T8-F1
#
_entry.id   AF-A0A9W6L1T8-F1
#
_cell.length_a   1.000
_cell.length_b   1.000
_cell.length_c   1.000
_cell.angle_alpha   90.00
_cell.angle_beta   90.00
_cell.angle_gamma   90.00
#
_symmetry.space_group_name_H-M   'P 1'
#
loop_
_entity.id
_entity.type
_entity.pdbx_description
1 polymer ?
#
loop_
_entity_poly.entity_id
_entity_poly.type
_entity_poly.pdbx_seq_one_letter_code
_entity_poly.pdbx_strand_id
1 'polypeptide(L)'
;MTASEHEPLPVACAVRALARCAAITAVLLGRRRVHLPRGHVGMRLRFADGTSARVYRETVVDRPGPEDPSVLVVEFRLRAVRGRLAHAAFRIESILNTPLFVGFPGYVSKLWLAHDEQGVYRGLYEWDDPALAEAYARALWWVLALVCVRGSIHYQVLPGLRRDELLQDPSVAGRVATGDTEAQWWRPVAVA
;
A
#
# COMPACT_ATOMS: atom_id res chain seq x y z
N MET A 1 23.59 17.06 4.49
CA MET A 1 22.94 16.63 3.23
C MET A 1 22.18 15.36 3.54
N THR A 2 20.91 15.48 3.91
CA THR A 2 20.07 14.36 4.35
C THR A 2 19.22 13.87 3.19
N ALA A 3 19.42 12.59 2.86
CA ALA A 3 18.60 11.65 2.09
C ALA A 3 17.52 12.21 1.14
N SER A 4 17.67 11.90 -0.14
CA SER A 4 16.60 11.97 -1.14
C SER A 4 15.48 10.98 -0.82
N GLU A 5 14.56 11.40 0.06
CA GLU A 5 13.22 10.82 0.15
C GLU A 5 12.47 11.15 -1.14
N HIS A 6 12.50 10.18 -2.05
CA HIS A 6 11.70 10.02 -3.27
C HIS A 6 10.79 11.20 -3.69
N GLU A 7 11.24 11.95 -4.70
CA GLU A 7 10.52 13.11 -5.23
C GLU A 7 9.16 12.72 -5.86
N PRO A 8 8.05 13.41 -5.51
CA PRO A 8 6.74 13.12 -6.09
C PRO A 8 6.74 13.32 -7.61
N LEU A 9 5.84 12.63 -8.32
CA LEU A 9 5.69 12.89 -9.76
C LEU A 9 5.23 14.33 -10.02
N PRO A 10 5.53 14.94 -11.18
CA PRO A 10 4.91 16.20 -11.56
C PRO A 10 3.38 16.11 -11.48
N VAL A 11 2.71 17.13 -10.92
CA VAL A 11 1.26 17.12 -10.63
C VAL A 11 0.43 16.72 -11.85
N ALA A 12 0.75 17.25 -13.03
CA ALA A 12 0.04 16.92 -14.26
C ALA A 12 0.13 15.43 -14.62
N CYS A 13 1.30 14.81 -14.41
CA CYS A 13 1.51 13.38 -14.61
C CYS A 13 0.70 12.56 -13.59
N ALA A 14 0.71 12.97 -12.32
CA ALA A 14 -0.06 12.31 -11.27
C ALA A 14 -1.57 12.36 -11.54
N VAL A 15 -2.11 13.52 -11.93
CA VAL A 15 -3.53 13.67 -12.29
C VAL A 15 -3.90 12.80 -13.48
N ARG A 16 -3.08 12.77 -14.53
CA ARG A 16 -3.31 11.91 -15.69
C ARG A 16 -3.29 10.42 -15.32
N ALA A 17 -2.33 10.01 -14.50
CA ALA A 17 -2.23 8.64 -14.02
C ALA A 17 -3.45 8.22 -13.20
N LEU A 18 -3.91 9.09 -12.28
CA LEU A 18 -5.10 8.87 -11.47
C LEU A 18 -6.38 8.81 -12.31
N ALA A 19 -6.53 9.71 -13.30
CA ALA A 19 -7.68 9.69 -14.21
C ALA A 19 -7.72 8.40 -15.04
N ARG A 20 -6.58 7.96 -15.58
CA ARG A 20 -6.45 6.68 -16.28
C ARG A 20 -6.79 5.51 -15.34
N CYS A 21 -6.30 5.54 -14.10
CA CYS A 21 -6.60 4.53 -13.10
C CYS A 21 -8.10 4.44 -12.80
N ALA A 22 -8.78 5.57 -12.65
CA ALA A 22 -10.23 5.59 -12.41
C ALA A 22 -11.00 4.96 -13.58
N ALA A 23 -10.62 5.29 -14.83
CA ALA A 23 -11.25 4.71 -16.02
C ALA A 23 -11.03 3.19 -16.11
N ILE A 24 -9.79 2.71 -15.88
CA ILE A 24 -9.49 1.27 -15.87
C ILE A 24 -10.22 0.57 -14.72
N THR A 25 -10.31 1.20 -13.56
CA THR A 25 -11.06 0.65 -12.41
C THR A 25 -12.53 0.44 -12.77
N ALA A 26 -13.17 1.39 -13.47
CA ALA A 26 -14.55 1.24 -13.92
C ALA A 26 -14.73 0.01 -14.85
N VAL A 27 -13.77 -0.21 -15.76
CA VAL A 27 -13.75 -1.40 -16.64
C VAL A 27 -13.58 -2.68 -15.82
N LEU A 28 -12.65 -2.72 -14.87
CA LEU A 28 -12.40 -3.88 -14.02
C LEU A 28 -13.61 -4.23 -13.14
N LEU A 29 -14.28 -3.22 -12.58
CA LEU A 29 -15.52 -3.40 -11.82
C LEU A 29 -16.66 -3.90 -12.71
N GLY A 30 -16.84 -3.32 -13.90
CA GLY A 30 -17.84 -3.78 -14.87
C GLY A 30 -17.62 -5.22 -15.32
N ARG A 31 -16.36 -5.66 -15.41
CA ARG A 31 -15.96 -7.05 -15.70
C ARG A 31 -15.89 -7.95 -14.47
N ARG A 32 -16.23 -7.45 -13.28
CA ARG A 32 -16.18 -8.19 -12.00
C ARG A 32 -14.80 -8.81 -11.69
N ARG A 33 -13.72 -8.13 -12.11
CA ARG A 33 -12.33 -8.55 -11.89
C ARG A 33 -11.71 -8.04 -10.60
N VAL A 34 -12.47 -7.31 -9.78
CA VAL A 34 -12.01 -6.83 -8.47
C VAL A 34 -12.66 -7.69 -7.40
N HIS A 35 -11.83 -8.33 -6.58
CA HIS A 35 -12.27 -9.22 -5.52
C HIS A 35 -11.88 -8.66 -4.16
N LEU A 36 -12.72 -8.96 -3.17
CA LEU A 36 -12.52 -8.60 -1.76
C LEU A 36 -12.43 -9.89 -0.92
N PRO A 37 -11.38 -10.71 -1.12
CA PRO A 37 -11.22 -11.93 -0.35
C PRO A 37 -11.10 -11.62 1.16
N ARG A 38 -11.40 -12.62 1.97
CA ARG A 38 -11.34 -12.52 3.44
C ARG A 38 -10.25 -13.38 4.07
N GLY A 39 -9.43 -14.05 3.25
CA GLY A 39 -8.42 -15.00 3.73
C GLY A 39 -7.43 -14.39 4.72
N HIS A 40 -7.01 -13.15 4.48
CA HIS A 40 -6.09 -12.43 5.37
C HIS A 40 -6.80 -11.50 6.37
N VAL A 41 -8.13 -11.36 6.31
CA VAL A 41 -8.85 -10.42 7.18
C VAL A 41 -8.83 -10.93 8.62
N GLY A 42 -8.38 -10.09 9.54
CA GLY A 42 -8.20 -10.43 10.96
C GLY A 42 -6.75 -10.73 11.33
N MET A 43 -5.92 -11.09 10.35
CA MET A 43 -4.48 -11.33 10.53
C MET A 43 -3.78 -10.09 11.09
N ARG A 44 -2.85 -10.29 12.03
CA ARG A 44 -2.05 -9.24 12.64
C ARG A 44 -0.60 -9.36 12.20
N LEU A 45 -0.09 -8.27 11.61
CA LEU A 45 1.33 -8.15 11.29
C LEU A 45 2.03 -7.38 12.41
N ARG A 46 3.20 -7.88 12.83
CA ARG A 46 4.14 -7.14 13.68
C ARG A 46 5.29 -6.64 12.82
N PHE A 47 5.70 -5.40 13.03
CA PHE A 47 6.76 -4.74 12.28
C PHE A 47 8.04 -4.62 13.12
N ALA A 48 9.18 -4.42 12.46
CA ALA A 48 10.49 -4.35 13.12
C ALA A 48 10.65 -3.11 14.02
N ASP A 49 9.82 -2.08 13.84
CA ASP A 49 9.72 -0.92 14.73
C ASP A 49 8.96 -1.21 16.04
N GLY A 50 8.52 -2.47 16.24
CA GLY A 50 7.79 -2.93 17.43
C GLY A 50 6.28 -2.70 17.39
N THR A 51 5.77 -2.07 16.33
CA THR A 51 4.33 -1.82 16.17
C THR A 51 3.60 -3.04 15.59
N SER A 52 2.27 -3.06 15.74
CA SER A 52 1.43 -4.09 15.13
C SER A 52 0.17 -3.51 14.51
N ALA A 53 -0.23 -4.08 13.37
CA ALA A 53 -1.42 -3.64 12.66
C ALA A 53 -2.22 -4.84 12.16
N ARG A 54 -3.54 -4.70 12.22
CA ARG A 54 -4.49 -5.75 11.82
C ARG A 54 -4.98 -5.51 10.39
N VAL A 55 -4.94 -6.53 9.56
CA VAL A 55 -5.59 -6.51 8.25
C VAL A 55 -7.09 -6.48 8.44
N TYR A 56 -7.75 -5.44 7.94
CA TYR A 56 -9.22 -5.32 8.00
C TYR A 56 -9.88 -5.50 6.64
N ARG A 57 -9.11 -5.43 5.55
CA ARG A 57 -9.60 -5.62 4.19
C ARG A 57 -8.46 -6.09 3.28
N GLU A 58 -8.83 -6.88 2.29
CA GLU A 58 -7.99 -7.22 1.16
C GLU A 58 -8.70 -6.83 -0.13
N THR A 59 -7.93 -6.34 -1.11
CA THR A 59 -8.39 -6.10 -2.48
C THR A 59 -7.45 -6.84 -3.43
N VAL A 60 -7.99 -7.59 -4.38
CA VAL A 60 -7.23 -8.34 -5.39
C VAL A 60 -7.84 -8.09 -6.76
N VAL A 61 -7.01 -8.01 -7.80
CA VAL A 61 -7.47 -8.01 -9.19
C VAL A 61 -7.21 -9.36 -9.83
N ASP A 62 -8.22 -9.89 -10.52
CA ASP A 62 -8.09 -11.07 -11.38
C ASP A 62 -7.20 -10.75 -12.58
N ARG A 63 -6.02 -11.37 -12.59
CA ARG A 63 -5.01 -11.25 -13.65
C ARG A 63 -4.06 -12.46 -13.63
N PRO A 64 -3.32 -12.71 -14.73
CA PRO A 64 -2.23 -13.67 -14.73
C PRO A 64 -1.22 -13.36 -13.61
N GLY A 65 -0.53 -14.39 -13.12
CA GLY A 65 0.50 -14.23 -12.10
C GLY A 65 1.59 -13.23 -12.51
N PRO A 66 2.18 -12.51 -11.56
CA PRO A 66 3.14 -11.46 -11.88
C PRO A 66 4.43 -12.03 -12.50
N GLU A 67 4.98 -11.34 -13.49
CA GLU A 67 6.24 -11.70 -14.16
C GLU A 67 7.46 -11.30 -13.32
N ASP A 68 7.44 -10.09 -12.74
CA ASP A 68 8.48 -9.59 -11.83
C ASP A 68 7.85 -9.07 -10.53
N PRO A 69 7.41 -9.98 -9.63
CA PRO A 69 6.66 -9.60 -8.45
C PRO A 69 7.44 -8.64 -7.55
N SER A 70 6.76 -7.64 -7.01
CA SER A 70 7.31 -6.78 -5.97
C SER A 70 6.29 -6.48 -4.89
N VAL A 71 6.79 -6.34 -3.66
CA VAL A 71 5.99 -5.82 -2.56
C VAL A 71 6.23 -4.32 -2.42
N LEU A 72 5.16 -3.55 -2.35
CA LEU A 72 5.22 -2.15 -1.95
C LEU A 72 4.61 -2.01 -0.56
N VAL A 73 5.36 -1.44 0.38
CA VAL A 73 4.88 -1.06 1.71
C VAL A 73 4.72 0.45 1.72
N VAL A 74 3.55 0.96 2.10
CA VAL A 74 3.30 2.40 2.26
C VAL A 74 2.88 2.68 3.69
N GLU A 75 3.43 3.74 4.28
CA GLU A 75 3.09 4.24 5.60
C GLU A 75 2.63 5.69 5.53
N PHE A 76 1.60 6.05 6.31
CA PHE A 76 1.15 7.43 6.47
C PHE A 76 0.35 7.68 7.75
N ARG A 77 0.31 8.93 8.22
CA ARG A 77 -0.57 9.38 9.32
C ARG A 77 -1.64 10.32 8.81
N LEU A 78 -2.91 10.08 9.12
CA LEU A 78 -4.02 10.97 8.73
C LEU A 78 -4.05 12.23 9.62
N ARG A 79 -4.27 13.43 9.03
CA ARG A 79 -4.24 14.73 9.76
C ARG A 79 -5.33 14.86 10.81
N ALA A 80 -6.49 14.28 10.56
CA ALA A 80 -7.66 14.48 11.41
C ALA A 80 -8.76 13.48 11.07
N VAL A 81 -8.80 12.32 11.72
CA VAL A 81 -10.05 11.57 11.82
C VAL A 81 -10.83 12.15 13.00
N ARG A 82 -11.56 13.26 12.79
CA ARG A 82 -12.36 13.89 13.85
C ARG A 82 -13.65 13.09 14.12
N GLY A 83 -13.76 12.53 15.32
CA GLY A 83 -15.04 12.14 15.96
C GLY A 83 -15.47 10.67 15.82
N ARG A 84 -16.55 10.30 16.55
CA ARG A 84 -17.15 8.93 16.64
C ARG A 84 -17.59 8.31 15.30
N LEU A 85 -17.58 9.07 14.20
CA LEU A 85 -17.88 8.62 12.84
C LEU A 85 -16.65 8.07 12.08
N ALA A 86 -15.46 8.19 12.69
CA ALA A 86 -14.16 7.74 12.17
C ALA A 86 -14.18 6.32 11.57
N HIS A 87 -14.75 5.35 12.26
CA HIS A 87 -14.72 3.95 11.82
C HIS A 87 -15.63 3.65 10.63
N ALA A 88 -16.81 4.28 10.55
CA ALA A 88 -17.71 4.12 9.41
C ALA A 88 -17.16 4.86 8.18
N ALA A 89 -16.60 6.06 8.39
CA ALA A 89 -15.91 6.83 7.36
C ALA A 89 -14.72 6.05 6.79
N PHE A 90 -13.89 5.41 7.63
CA PHE A 90 -12.71 4.65 7.20
C PHE A 90 -13.04 3.46 6.29
N ARG A 91 -14.15 2.75 6.58
CA ARG A 91 -14.62 1.66 5.70
C ARG A 91 -15.09 2.18 4.34
N ILE A 92 -15.87 3.26 4.32
CA ILE A 92 -16.38 3.88 3.09
C ILE A 92 -15.22 4.49 2.29
N GLU A 93 -14.32 5.20 2.97
CA GLU A 93 -13.09 5.76 2.45
C GLU A 93 -12.22 4.67 1.80
N SER A 94 -12.07 3.50 2.42
CA SER A 94 -11.34 2.40 1.80
C SER A 94 -11.97 1.98 0.46
N ILE A 95 -13.31 1.96 0.36
CA ILE A 95 -14.03 1.57 -0.87
C ILE A 95 -13.85 2.67 -1.92
N LEU A 96 -14.03 3.93 -1.54
CA LEU A 96 -13.85 5.10 -2.41
C LEU A 96 -12.40 5.32 -2.84
N ASN A 97 -11.42 4.81 -2.11
CA ASN A 97 -10.01 4.82 -2.49
C ASN A 97 -9.65 3.70 -3.48
N THR A 98 -10.52 2.70 -3.68
CA THR A 98 -10.28 1.59 -4.63
C THR A 98 -9.95 2.10 -6.05
N PRO A 99 -10.66 3.09 -6.60
CA PRO A 99 -10.34 3.70 -7.89
C PRO A 99 -9.03 4.48 -7.95
N LEU A 100 -8.35 4.72 -6.83
CA LEU A 100 -7.05 5.41 -6.80
C LEU A 100 -5.88 4.47 -7.07
N PHE A 101 -6.08 3.15 -7.08
CA PHE A 101 -4.98 2.21 -7.24
C PHE A 101 -5.29 0.98 -8.10
N VAL A 102 -6.54 0.49 -8.09
CA VAL A 102 -6.88 -0.79 -8.75
C VAL A 102 -6.62 -0.77 -10.26
N GLY A 103 -6.78 0.39 -10.89
CA GLY A 103 -6.53 0.55 -12.31
C GLY A 103 -5.11 0.97 -12.70
N PHE A 104 -4.17 1.08 -11.75
CA PHE A 104 -2.79 1.35 -12.10
C PHE A 104 -2.16 0.13 -12.81
N PRO A 105 -1.34 0.34 -13.85
CA PRO A 105 -0.63 -0.74 -14.51
C PRO A 105 0.24 -1.49 -13.49
N GLY A 106 0.16 -2.81 -13.46
CA GLY A 106 0.97 -3.61 -12.55
C GLY A 106 0.33 -3.90 -11.19
N TYR A 107 -0.80 -3.30 -10.82
CA TYR A 107 -1.48 -3.62 -9.56
C TYR A 107 -1.93 -5.09 -9.51
N VAL A 108 -1.59 -5.81 -8.44
CA VAL A 108 -2.02 -7.21 -8.20
C VAL A 108 -2.95 -7.27 -6.99
N SER A 109 -2.48 -6.82 -5.83
CA SER A 109 -3.27 -6.89 -4.59
C SER A 109 -2.90 -5.81 -3.58
N LYS A 110 -3.77 -5.60 -2.59
CA LYS A 110 -3.55 -4.70 -1.45
C LYS A 110 -4.18 -5.27 -0.18
N LEU A 111 -3.37 -5.37 0.88
CA LEU A 111 -3.82 -5.52 2.25
C LEU A 111 -3.92 -4.15 2.90
N TRP A 112 -5.07 -3.91 3.50
CA TRP A 112 -5.34 -2.71 4.26
C TRP A 112 -5.14 -3.01 5.74
N LEU A 113 -4.14 -2.37 6.33
CA LEU A 113 -3.87 -2.48 7.75
C LEU A 113 -4.57 -1.33 8.48
N ALA A 114 -5.17 -1.64 9.62
CA ALA A 114 -5.67 -0.62 10.53
C ALA A 114 -4.51 0.20 11.08
N HIS A 115 -4.79 1.34 11.72
CA HIS A 115 -3.72 2.06 12.39
C HIS A 115 -3.13 1.20 13.50
N ASP A 116 -1.82 1.35 13.71
CA ASP A 116 -1.09 0.73 14.79
C ASP A 116 -1.22 1.52 16.10
N GLU A 117 -0.43 1.12 17.10
CA GLU A 117 -0.37 1.75 18.42
C GLU A 117 0.05 3.24 18.39
N GLN A 118 0.64 3.71 17.29
CA GLN A 118 1.09 5.09 17.10
C GLN A 118 0.15 5.93 16.21
N GLY A 119 -0.98 5.35 15.79
CA GLY A 119 -1.93 6.00 14.89
C GLY A 119 -1.41 6.08 13.45
N VAL A 120 -0.46 5.21 13.09
CA VAL A 120 0.15 5.13 11.76
C VAL A 120 -0.56 4.05 10.95
N TYR A 121 -0.93 4.38 9.71
CA TYR A 121 -1.57 3.46 8.79
C TYR A 121 -0.55 2.86 7.84
N ARG A 122 -0.68 1.55 7.57
CA ARG A 122 0.14 0.84 6.59
C ARG A 122 -0.71 0.19 5.51
N GLY A 123 -0.15 0.11 4.30
CA GLY A 123 -0.68 -0.69 3.21
C GLY A 123 0.41 -1.59 2.66
N LEU A 124 0.09 -2.88 2.52
CA LEU A 124 0.96 -3.87 1.89
C LEU A 124 0.39 -4.19 0.51
N TYR A 125 1.15 -3.96 -0.54
CA TYR A 125 0.71 -4.13 -1.92
C TYR A 125 1.56 -5.18 -2.62
N GLU A 126 0.97 -5.92 -3.55
CA GLU A 126 1.70 -6.70 -4.54
C GLU A 126 1.56 -6.03 -5.90
N TRP A 127 2.69 -5.91 -6.60
CA TRP A 127 2.80 -5.37 -7.95
C TRP A 127 3.55 -6.35 -8.85
N ASP A 128 3.27 -6.23 -10.14
CA ASP A 128 3.84 -7.04 -11.23
C ASP A 128 5.22 -6.56 -11.70
N ASP A 129 5.61 -5.35 -11.28
CA ASP A 129 6.88 -4.75 -11.63
C ASP A 129 7.26 -3.69 -10.56
N PRO A 130 8.51 -3.67 -10.07
CA PRO A 130 8.97 -2.71 -9.07
C PRO A 130 8.87 -1.25 -9.50
N ALA A 131 9.15 -0.92 -10.77
CA ALA A 131 9.10 0.45 -11.27
C ALA A 131 7.65 0.95 -11.40
N LEU A 132 6.70 0.07 -11.73
CA LEU A 132 5.27 0.36 -11.69
C LEU A 132 4.79 0.63 -10.26
N ALA A 133 5.27 -0.14 -9.29
CA ALA A 133 4.99 0.09 -7.87
C ALA A 133 5.50 1.45 -7.39
N GLU A 134 6.72 1.81 -7.76
CA GLU A 134 7.31 3.12 -7.44
C GLU A 134 6.53 4.27 -8.13
N ALA A 135 6.22 4.13 -9.42
CA ALA A 135 5.45 5.12 -10.16
C ALA A 135 4.08 5.38 -9.52
N TYR A 136 3.41 4.33 -9.04
CA TYR A 136 2.18 4.45 -8.27
C TYR A 136 2.40 5.20 -6.95
N ALA A 137 3.40 4.82 -6.15
CA ALA A 137 3.67 5.46 -4.87
C ALA A 137 3.91 6.97 -5.03
N ARG A 138 4.69 7.35 -6.05
CA ARG A 138 4.97 8.75 -6.39
C ARG A 138 3.75 9.50 -6.93
N ALA A 139 2.82 8.84 -7.63
CA ALA A 139 1.57 9.44 -8.08
C ALA A 139 0.59 9.65 -6.92
N LEU A 140 0.49 8.66 -6.03
CA LEU A 140 -0.42 8.66 -4.88
C LEU A 140 -0.04 9.73 -3.85
N TRP A 141 1.25 10.11 -3.78
CA TRP A 141 1.76 11.11 -2.84
C TRP A 141 0.92 12.39 -2.83
N TRP A 142 0.53 12.92 -4.00
CA TRP A 142 -0.28 14.14 -4.07
C TRP A 142 -1.66 14.00 -3.42
N VAL A 143 -2.28 12.84 -3.54
CA VAL A 143 -3.58 12.56 -2.92
C VAL A 143 -3.40 12.42 -1.41
N LEU A 144 -2.38 11.68 -0.98
CA LEU A 144 -2.08 11.50 0.44
C LEU A 144 -1.68 12.82 1.11
N ALA A 145 -0.92 13.69 0.45
CA ALA A 145 -0.48 14.98 1.00
C ALA A 145 -1.64 15.91 1.38
N LEU A 146 -2.82 15.74 0.78
CA LEU A 146 -4.02 16.50 1.12
C LEU A 146 -4.59 16.09 2.49
N VAL A 147 -4.51 14.79 2.81
CA VAL A 147 -5.19 14.17 3.96
C VAL A 147 -4.24 13.72 5.08
N CYS A 148 -2.94 13.60 4.79
CA CYS A 148 -1.91 13.08 5.70
C CYS A 148 -1.07 14.18 6.35
N VAL A 149 -0.58 13.90 7.56
CA VAL A 149 0.35 14.78 8.28
C VAL A 149 1.57 14.99 7.38
N ARG A 150 2.02 16.24 7.25
CA ARG A 150 3.19 16.56 6.43
C ARG A 150 4.41 15.79 6.94
N GLY A 151 5.16 15.18 6.01
CA GLY A 151 6.34 14.38 6.33
C GLY A 151 6.05 13.04 6.98
N SER A 152 4.80 12.54 6.93
CA SER A 152 4.46 11.19 7.43
C SER A 152 4.33 10.13 6.35
N ILE A 153 4.43 10.51 5.07
CA ILE A 153 4.21 9.60 3.95
C ILE A 153 5.56 8.98 3.57
N HIS A 154 5.71 7.69 3.82
CA HIS A 154 6.91 6.92 3.47
C HIS A 154 6.51 5.68 2.67
N TYR A 155 7.40 5.18 1.82
CA TYR A 155 7.17 3.91 1.12
C TYR A 155 8.47 3.15 0.92
N GLN A 156 8.37 1.83 0.77
CA GLN A 156 9.46 0.93 0.46
C GLN A 156 9.00 -0.06 -0.61
N VAL A 157 9.80 -0.23 -1.66
CA VAL A 157 9.61 -1.28 -2.68
C VAL A 157 10.59 -2.42 -2.41
N LEU A 158 10.12 -3.66 -2.50
CA LEU A 158 10.87 -4.89 -2.32
C LEU A 158 10.74 -5.71 -3.61
N PRO A 159 11.71 -5.59 -4.55
CA PRO A 159 11.71 -6.30 -5.82
C PRO A 159 11.85 -7.83 -5.64
N GLY A 160 11.33 -8.60 -6.60
CA GLY A 160 11.45 -10.06 -6.62
C GLY A 160 10.73 -10.80 -5.49
N LEU A 161 9.80 -10.14 -4.79
CA LEU A 161 9.12 -10.70 -3.64
C LEU A 161 7.60 -10.68 -3.84
N ARG A 162 6.96 -11.82 -3.57
CA ARG A 162 5.50 -11.89 -3.51
C ARG A 162 5.00 -11.55 -2.12
N ARG A 163 3.82 -10.94 -2.04
CA ARG A 163 3.23 -10.56 -0.74
C ARG A 163 2.96 -11.78 0.11
N ASP A 164 2.45 -12.86 -0.48
CA ASP A 164 2.12 -14.06 0.28
C ASP A 164 3.38 -14.78 0.79
N GLU A 165 4.50 -14.72 0.07
CA GLU A 165 5.81 -15.20 0.54
C GLU A 165 6.29 -14.39 1.74
N LEU A 166 6.16 -13.06 1.69
CA LEU A 166 6.47 -12.17 2.80
C LEU A 166 5.62 -12.45 4.05
N LEU A 167 4.36 -12.83 3.87
CA LEU A 167 3.47 -13.18 4.98
C LEU A 167 3.80 -14.56 5.57
N GLN A 168 4.21 -15.51 4.75
CA GLN A 168 4.57 -16.86 5.19
C GLN A 168 5.93 -16.90 5.90
N ASP A 169 6.92 -16.20 5.36
CA ASP A 169 8.25 -16.09 5.95
C ASP A 169 8.70 -14.62 5.98
N PRO A 170 8.39 -13.87 7.05
CA PRO A 170 8.84 -12.49 7.20
C PRO A 170 10.37 -12.30 7.18
N SER A 171 11.16 -13.38 7.33
CA SER A 171 12.62 -13.30 7.29
C SER A 171 13.16 -12.98 5.89
N VAL A 172 12.41 -13.29 4.82
CA VAL A 172 12.81 -13.05 3.42
C VAL A 172 12.99 -11.56 3.12
N ALA A 173 12.23 -10.68 3.79
CA ALA A 173 12.36 -9.23 3.66
C ALA A 173 13.78 -8.73 3.96
N GLY A 174 14.43 -9.32 4.97
CA GLY A 174 15.79 -8.95 5.36
C GLY A 174 16.87 -9.37 4.36
N ARG A 175 16.56 -10.28 3.43
CA ARG A 175 17.49 -10.75 2.39
C ARG A 175 17.39 -9.91 1.11
N VAL A 176 16.23 -9.31 0.87
CA VAL A 176 15.92 -8.54 -0.33
C VAL A 176 16.22 -7.04 -0.16
N ALA A 177 16.14 -6.52 1.06
CA ALA A 177 16.45 -5.12 1.33
C ALA A 177 17.94 -4.81 1.13
N THR A 178 18.26 -4.09 0.04
CA THR A 178 19.58 -3.53 -0.21
C THR A 178 19.65 -2.09 0.30
N GLY A 179 20.09 -1.88 1.54
CA GLY A 179 20.36 -0.54 2.08
C GLY A 179 20.44 -0.47 3.60
N ASP A 180 21.37 0.34 4.12
CA ASP A 180 21.45 0.71 5.54
C ASP A 180 20.14 1.37 5.97
N THR A 181 19.32 0.61 6.71
CA THR A 181 17.98 1.01 7.11
C THR A 181 17.96 1.21 8.62
N GLU A 182 18.34 2.39 9.11
CA GLU A 182 18.22 2.73 10.54
C GLU A 182 16.76 2.68 11.03
N ALA A 183 15.78 2.76 10.14
CA ALA A 183 14.36 2.58 10.46
C ALA A 183 13.72 1.48 9.60
N GLN A 184 13.74 0.23 10.06
CA GLN A 184 13.08 -0.93 9.41
C GLN A 184 11.55 -0.93 9.60
N TRP A 185 10.91 0.25 9.66
CA TRP A 185 9.48 0.43 9.93
C TRP A 185 8.58 -0.38 8.98
N TRP A 186 9.04 -0.59 7.74
CA TRP A 186 8.30 -1.27 6.69
C TRP A 186 8.32 -2.80 6.84
N ARG A 187 9.26 -3.35 7.61
CA ARG A 187 9.58 -4.78 7.62
C ARG A 187 8.66 -5.55 8.56
N PRO A 188 7.82 -6.48 8.07
CA PRO A 188 7.15 -7.45 8.93
C PRO A 188 8.18 -8.38 9.58
N VAL A 189 7.99 -8.71 10.85
CA VAL A 189 8.84 -9.64 11.61
C VAL A 189 8.07 -10.83 12.16
N ALA A 190 6.74 -10.74 12.25
CA ALA A 190 5.87 -11.84 12.62
C ALA A 190 4.45 -11.63 12.08
N VAL A 191 3.76 -12.74 11.87
CA VAL A 191 2.35 -12.80 11.47
C VAL A 191 1.60 -13.69 12.46
N ALA A 192 0.45 -13.22 12.94
CA ALA A 192 -0.39 -13.90 13.94
C ALA A 192 -1.88 -13.81 13.62
#